data_AF-A0A4Z0GLE8-F1
#
_entry.id   AF-A0A4Z0GLE8-F1
#
_cell.length_a   1.000
_cell.length_b   1.000
_cell.length_c   1.000
_cell.angle_alpha   90.00
_cell.angle_beta   90.00
_cell.angle_gamma   90.00
#
_symmetry.space_group_name_H-M   'P 1'
#
loop_
_entity.id
_entity.type
_entity.pdbx_description
1 polymer ?
#
loop_
_entity_poly.entity_id
_entity_poly.type
_entity_poly.pdbx_seq_one_letter_code
_entity_poly.pdbx_strand_id
1 'polypeptide(L)'
;MSKMKIAILAVLIVAAAVWLVRVYQVNEGVAKKYQIRTYQVGQNVPFGNATLNVKSLTYGRLTNNHGFKTIPATVTMQIRNTSTKNISILKIVEAKLAYGLDYYQTMSGNFNKSELLQLQPSHSTTVILRFSVKPNHKGERPKIYFDQNLYAPLVLKEYKKGIRYGIGVQF
;
A
#
# COMPACT_ATOMS: atom_id res chain seq x y z
N MET A 1 34.42 42.94 -21.18
CA MET A 1 34.66 42.19 -19.93
C MET A 1 36.14 41.83 -19.83
N SER A 2 36.75 41.91 -18.65
CA SER A 2 38.15 41.48 -18.51
C SER A 2 38.27 39.97 -18.72
N LYS A 3 39.42 39.50 -19.21
CA LYS A 3 39.70 38.07 -19.44
C LYS A 3 39.40 37.21 -18.20
N MET A 4 39.65 37.75 -17.01
CA MET A 4 39.33 37.13 -15.72
C MET A 4 37.83 36.96 -15.50
N LYS A 5 37.00 37.96 -15.83
CA LYS A 5 35.53 37.85 -15.72
C LYS A 5 34.97 36.80 -16.70
N ILE A 6 35.57 36.67 -17.89
CA ILE A 6 35.20 35.65 -18.87
C ILE A 6 35.57 34.25 -18.35
N ALA A 7 36.76 34.08 -17.77
CA ALA A 7 37.19 32.82 -17.19
C ALA A 7 36.30 32.37 -16.01
N ILE A 8 35.96 33.29 -15.10
CA ILE A 8 35.06 33.00 -13.97
C ILE A 8 33.68 32.59 -14.47
N LEU A 9 33.14 33.29 -15.48
CA LEU A 9 31.84 32.96 -16.06
C LEU A 9 31.85 31.56 -16.71
N ALA A 10 32.92 31.20 -17.41
CA ALA A 10 33.08 29.88 -18.01
C ALA A 10 33.10 28.77 -16.96
N VAL A 11 33.82 28.96 -15.85
CA VAL A 11 33.85 28.00 -14.72
C VAL A 11 32.45 27.83 -14.11
N LEU A 12 31.71 28.93 -13.92
CA LEU A 12 30.35 28.87 -13.39
C LEU A 12 29.40 28.10 -14.32
N ILE A 13 29.50 28.31 -15.64
CA ILE A 13 28.69 27.57 -16.63
C ILE A 13 29.01 26.07 -16.57
N VAL A 14 30.30 25.70 -16.51
CA VAL A 14 30.71 24.29 -16.40
C VAL A 14 30.21 23.67 -15.08
N ALA A 15 30.35 24.38 -13.97
CA ALA A 15 29.85 23.93 -12.67
C ALA A 15 28.33 23.73 -12.67
N ALA A 16 27.57 24.66 -13.28
CA ALA A 16 26.13 24.55 -13.45
C ALA A 16 25.75 23.36 -14.33
N ALA A 17 26.48 23.12 -15.42
CA ALA A 17 26.24 21.97 -16.31
C ALA A 17 26.48 20.64 -15.59
N VAL A 18 27.59 20.51 -14.85
CA VAL A 18 27.89 19.32 -14.04
C VAL A 18 26.81 19.10 -12.96
N TRP A 19 26.34 20.17 -12.32
CA TRP A 19 25.26 20.08 -11.35
C TRP A 19 23.95 19.62 -11.97
N LEU A 20 23.56 20.17 -13.14
CA LEU A 20 22.36 19.75 -13.87
C LEU A 20 22.43 18.28 -14.31
N VAL A 21 23.59 17.83 -14.79
CA VAL A 21 23.80 16.41 -15.15
C VAL A 21 23.63 15.52 -13.92
N ARG A 22 24.21 15.91 -12.77
CA ARG A 22 24.06 15.14 -11.53
C ARG A 22 22.63 15.13 -11.03
N VAL A 23 21.92 16.25 -11.09
CA VAL A 23 20.50 16.35 -10.75
C VAL A 23 19.67 15.45 -11.67
N TYR A 24 19.98 15.41 -12.97
CA TYR A 24 19.34 14.51 -13.91
C TYR A 24 19.57 13.05 -13.53
N GLN A 25 20.83 12.62 -13.38
CA GLN A 25 21.19 11.24 -13.04
C GLN A 25 20.59 10.76 -11.71
N VAL A 26 20.55 11.63 -10.69
CA VAL A 26 19.96 11.30 -9.38
C VAL A 26 18.44 11.17 -9.47
N ASN A 27 17.78 11.94 -10.33
CA ASN A 27 16.32 11.91 -10.51
C ASN A 27 15.87 11.02 -11.67
N GLU A 28 16.81 10.42 -12.39
CA GLU A 28 16.54 9.47 -13.46
C GLU A 28 16.02 8.16 -12.83
N GLY A 29 14.86 7.70 -13.28
CA GLY A 29 14.23 6.50 -12.76
C GLY A 29 13.50 6.65 -11.41
N VAL A 30 13.51 7.82 -10.76
CA VAL A 30 12.75 8.03 -9.51
C VAL A 30 11.28 8.30 -9.83
N ALA A 31 10.37 7.57 -9.18
CA ALA A 31 8.95 7.81 -9.30
C ALA A 31 8.54 9.17 -8.72
N LYS A 32 8.00 10.06 -9.57
CA LYS A 32 7.64 11.45 -9.23
C LYS A 32 6.16 11.61 -8.89
N LYS A 33 5.32 10.64 -9.26
CA LYS A 33 3.87 10.70 -9.07
C LYS A 33 3.41 9.58 -8.15
N TYR A 34 2.47 9.88 -7.26
CA TYR A 34 1.79 8.87 -6.45
C TYR A 34 0.46 8.53 -7.10
N GLN A 35 0.18 7.24 -7.27
CA GLN A 35 -1.11 6.78 -7.77
C GLN A 35 -1.60 5.61 -6.94
N ILE A 36 -2.80 5.75 -6.38
CA ILE A 36 -3.49 4.68 -5.66
C ILE A 36 -4.66 4.21 -6.51
N ARG A 37 -4.62 2.97 -6.98
CA ARG A 37 -5.77 2.35 -7.63
C ARG A 37 -6.75 1.91 -6.55
N THR A 38 -7.89 2.58 -6.49
CA THR A 38 -8.97 2.27 -5.54
C THR A 38 -9.98 1.35 -6.21
N TYR A 39 -10.24 0.21 -5.58
CA TYR A 39 -11.31 -0.71 -5.92
C TYR A 39 -12.46 -0.55 -4.93
N GLN A 40 -13.64 -1.05 -5.28
CA GLN A 40 -14.79 -1.11 -4.37
C GLN A 40 -14.86 -2.46 -3.66
N VAL A 41 -15.44 -2.50 -2.47
CA VAL A 41 -15.78 -3.76 -1.78
C VAL A 41 -16.54 -4.70 -2.72
N GLY A 42 -16.25 -6.00 -2.60
CA GLY A 42 -16.82 -7.06 -3.44
C GLY A 42 -16.11 -7.24 -4.78
N GLN A 43 -15.28 -6.29 -5.23
CA GLN A 43 -14.51 -6.44 -6.47
C GLN A 43 -13.31 -7.38 -6.29
N ASN A 44 -12.93 -8.06 -7.38
CA ASN A 44 -11.70 -8.84 -7.47
C ASN A 44 -10.52 -7.90 -7.75
N VAL A 45 -9.58 -7.88 -6.82
CA VAL A 45 -8.38 -7.06 -6.84
C VAL A 45 -7.18 -7.93 -7.20
N PRO A 46 -6.46 -7.63 -8.30
CA PRO A 46 -5.31 -8.42 -8.73
C PRO A 46 -4.09 -8.17 -7.84
N PHE A 47 -3.58 -9.21 -7.19
CA PHE A 47 -2.39 -9.25 -6.32
C PHE A 47 -1.31 -10.13 -6.91
N GLY A 48 -0.83 -9.78 -8.11
CA GLY A 48 0.17 -10.57 -8.83
C GLY A 48 -0.30 -12.01 -9.07
N ASN A 49 0.23 -12.94 -8.27
CA ASN A 49 -0.09 -14.37 -8.32
C ASN A 49 -1.32 -14.76 -7.46
N ALA A 50 -2.05 -13.78 -6.94
CA ALA A 50 -3.28 -13.97 -6.20
C ALA A 50 -4.38 -13.00 -6.66
N THR A 51 -5.62 -13.33 -6.33
CA THR A 51 -6.76 -12.42 -6.40
C THR A 51 -7.30 -12.20 -4.99
N LEU A 52 -7.41 -10.95 -4.58
CA LEU A 52 -8.01 -10.53 -3.32
C LEU A 52 -9.45 -10.08 -3.55
N ASN A 53 -10.35 -10.43 -2.65
CA ASN A 53 -11.71 -9.93 -2.61
C ASN A 53 -12.03 -9.49 -1.19
N VAL A 54 -12.16 -8.18 -0.97
CA VAL A 54 -12.60 -7.64 0.32
C VAL A 54 -14.11 -7.73 0.38
N LYS A 55 -14.62 -8.50 1.35
CA LYS A 55 -16.04 -8.86 1.44
C LYS A 55 -16.86 -7.82 2.19
N SER A 56 -16.37 -7.40 3.34
CA SER A 56 -17.14 -6.53 4.23
C SER A 56 -16.28 -5.83 5.27
N LEU A 57 -16.82 -4.72 5.78
CA LEU A 57 -16.40 -4.10 7.02
C LEU A 57 -17.60 -4.05 7.96
N THR A 58 -17.40 -4.49 9.19
CA THR A 58 -18.42 -4.46 10.24
C THR A 58 -17.87 -3.78 11.48
N TYR A 59 -18.73 -3.09 12.23
CA TYR A 59 -18.36 -2.43 13.47
C TYR A 59 -19.02 -3.14 14.65
N GLY A 60 -18.24 -3.45 15.69
CA GLY A 60 -18.76 -4.01 16.92
C GLY A 60 -19.27 -2.95 17.90
N ARG A 61 -19.28 -3.31 19.19
CA ARG A 61 -19.71 -2.43 20.28
C ARG A 61 -18.56 -1.55 20.76
N LEU A 62 -18.90 -0.39 21.31
CA LEU A 62 -17.94 0.50 21.95
C LEU A 62 -17.20 -0.25 23.07
N THR A 63 -15.89 -0.19 23.06
CA THR A 63 -15.01 -0.72 24.10
C THR A 63 -14.29 0.42 24.79
N ASN A 64 -14.14 0.31 26.11
CA ASN A 64 -13.37 1.26 26.92
C ASN A 64 -12.21 0.51 27.55
N ASN A 65 -10.99 0.76 27.05
CA ASN A 65 -9.77 0.18 27.59
C ASN A 65 -8.94 1.30 28.19
N HIS A 66 -8.76 1.30 29.52
CA HIS A 66 -7.93 2.27 30.24
C HIS A 66 -8.27 3.74 29.93
N GLY A 67 -9.56 4.07 29.78
CA GLY A 67 -10.04 5.43 29.47
C GLY A 67 -10.11 5.76 27.98
N PHE A 68 -9.55 4.90 27.11
CA PHE A 68 -9.63 5.07 25.66
C PHE A 68 -10.85 4.34 25.10
N LYS A 69 -11.79 5.13 24.58
CA LYS A 69 -12.97 4.65 23.88
C LYS A 69 -12.60 4.28 22.43
N THR A 70 -12.85 3.05 22.04
CA THR A 70 -12.63 2.55 20.68
C THR A 70 -13.83 1.71 20.22
N ILE A 71 -13.96 1.50 18.91
CA ILE A 71 -14.91 0.57 18.33
C ILE A 71 -14.13 -0.45 17.48
N PRO A 72 -14.36 -1.76 17.64
CA PRO A 72 -13.68 -2.76 16.82
C PRO A 72 -14.28 -2.75 15.40
N ALA A 73 -13.46 -2.42 14.42
CA ALA A 73 -13.78 -2.49 13.00
C ALA A 73 -13.20 -3.80 12.44
N THR A 74 -14.05 -4.71 11.97
CA THR A 74 -13.67 -6.03 11.47
C THR A 74 -13.79 -6.08 9.96
N VAL A 75 -12.66 -6.26 9.27
CA VAL A 75 -12.57 -6.41 7.82
C VAL A 75 -12.44 -7.88 7.48
N THR A 76 -13.34 -8.38 6.61
CA THR A 76 -13.29 -9.76 6.10
C THR A 76 -12.82 -9.76 4.66
N MET A 77 -11.84 -10.60 4.36
CA MET A 77 -11.21 -10.71 3.05
C MET A 77 -11.07 -12.17 2.65
N GLN A 78 -11.19 -12.43 1.36
CA GLN A 78 -10.89 -13.72 0.76
C GLN A 78 -9.76 -13.54 -0.24
N ILE A 79 -8.78 -14.42 -0.22
CA ILE A 79 -7.65 -14.36 -1.13
C ILE A 79 -7.44 -15.74 -1.75
N ARG A 80 -7.29 -15.76 -3.08
CA ARG A 80 -7.13 -16.96 -3.89
C ARG A 80 -5.80 -16.94 -4.62
N ASN A 81 -5.02 -18.00 -4.50
CA ASN A 81 -3.84 -18.18 -5.34
C ASN A 81 -4.27 -18.52 -6.77
N THR A 82 -3.83 -17.72 -7.73
CA THR A 82 -4.10 -17.89 -9.16
C THR A 82 -2.91 -18.45 -9.94
N SER A 83 -1.80 -18.72 -9.26
CA SER A 83 -0.60 -19.31 -9.87
C SER A 83 -0.58 -20.84 -9.75
N THR A 84 0.39 -21.45 -10.43
CA THR A 84 0.64 -22.90 -10.41
C THR A 84 1.60 -23.32 -9.29
N LYS A 85 2.05 -22.40 -8.43
CA LYS A 85 3.00 -22.67 -7.34
C LYS A 85 2.45 -22.19 -6.00
N ASN A 86 2.98 -22.71 -4.90
CA ASN A 86 2.71 -22.15 -3.57
C ASN A 86 3.21 -20.70 -3.51
N ILE A 87 2.43 -19.83 -2.87
CA ILE A 87 2.81 -18.43 -2.67
C ILE A 87 2.68 -18.04 -1.20
N SER A 88 3.48 -17.06 -0.79
CA SER A 88 3.32 -16.41 0.50
C SER A 88 2.56 -15.10 0.33
N ILE A 89 1.47 -14.98 1.06
CA ILE A 89 0.62 -13.78 1.14
C ILE A 89 0.54 -13.26 2.58
N LEU A 90 1.44 -13.70 3.46
CA LEU A 90 1.43 -13.35 4.89
C LEU A 90 1.29 -11.85 5.14
N LYS A 91 1.93 -11.01 4.31
CA LYS A 91 1.87 -9.54 4.43
C LYS A 91 0.46 -8.95 4.24
N ILE A 92 -0.54 -9.75 3.86
CA ILE A 92 -1.94 -9.32 3.85
C ILE A 92 -2.40 -8.86 5.24
N VAL A 93 -1.81 -9.39 6.32
CA VAL A 93 -2.15 -9.01 7.70
C VAL A 93 -1.60 -7.64 8.09
N GLU A 94 -0.65 -7.10 7.32
CA GLU A 94 -0.08 -5.75 7.51
C GLU A 94 -0.93 -4.65 6.86
N ALA A 95 -2.14 -4.99 6.41
CA ALA A 95 -3.07 -4.05 5.81
C ALA A 95 -3.43 -2.91 6.78
N LYS A 96 -3.63 -1.71 6.23
CA LYS A 96 -3.91 -0.49 6.98
C LYS A 96 -5.32 -0.01 6.67
N LEU A 97 -6.14 0.17 7.70
CA LEU A 97 -7.46 0.77 7.56
C LEU A 97 -7.35 2.28 7.78
N ALA A 98 -7.86 3.09 6.85
CA ALA A 98 -7.69 4.53 6.88
C ALA A 98 -9.03 5.28 6.78
N TYR A 99 -9.15 6.33 7.58
CA TYR A 99 -10.24 7.30 7.60
C TYR A 99 -9.63 8.67 7.33
N GLY A 100 -9.57 9.08 6.05
CA GLY A 100 -8.81 10.25 5.65
C GLY A 100 -7.32 10.13 5.99
N LEU A 101 -6.85 10.91 6.96
CA LEU A 101 -5.47 10.91 7.45
C LEU A 101 -5.25 10.03 8.71
N ASP A 102 -6.32 9.52 9.33
CA ASP A 102 -6.22 8.61 10.46
C ASP A 102 -5.99 7.18 9.94
N TYR A 103 -4.82 6.60 10.26
CA TYR A 103 -4.45 5.24 9.87
C TYR A 103 -4.43 4.29 11.07
N TYR A 104 -5.05 3.13 10.90
CA TYR A 104 -5.14 2.07 11.88
C TYR A 104 -4.48 0.80 11.35
N GLN A 105 -3.68 0.16 12.20
CA GLN A 105 -3.00 -1.10 11.93
C GLN A 105 -3.39 -2.10 13.00
N THR A 106 -3.30 -3.38 12.68
CA THR A 106 -3.60 -4.44 13.63
C THR A 106 -2.80 -5.69 13.31
N MET A 107 -2.51 -6.47 14.34
CA MET A 107 -2.08 -7.87 14.21
C MET A 107 -3.17 -8.82 14.76
N SER A 108 -4.31 -8.26 15.19
CA SER A 108 -5.43 -8.98 15.77
C SER A 108 -6.42 -9.37 14.68
N GLY A 109 -6.93 -10.60 14.75
CA GLY A 109 -7.81 -11.14 13.72
C GLY A 109 -7.99 -12.64 13.84
N ASN A 110 -8.58 -13.22 12.80
CA ASN A 110 -8.62 -14.67 12.61
C ASN A 110 -8.09 -15.00 11.20
N PHE A 111 -6.99 -15.72 11.16
CA PHE A 111 -6.34 -16.19 9.93
C PHE A 111 -5.35 -17.31 10.26
N ASN A 112 -5.13 -18.23 9.33
CA ASN A 112 -4.15 -19.30 9.49
C ASN A 112 -2.79 -18.85 8.94
N LYS A 113 -1.83 -18.56 9.83
CA LYS A 113 -0.49 -18.08 9.45
C LYS A 113 0.28 -19.07 8.57
N SER A 114 0.14 -20.38 8.81
CA SER A 114 0.80 -21.41 8.01
C SER A 114 0.25 -21.43 6.60
N GLU A 115 -1.08 -21.34 6.46
CA GLU A 115 -1.74 -21.25 5.16
C GLU A 115 -1.36 -19.96 4.41
N LEU A 116 -1.25 -18.82 5.10
CA LEU A 116 -0.82 -17.58 4.47
C LEU A 116 0.64 -17.59 4.01
N LEU A 117 1.50 -18.37 4.67
CA LEU A 117 2.90 -18.55 4.25
C LEU A 117 3.04 -19.45 3.04
N GLN A 118 2.13 -20.42 2.88
CA GLN A 118 2.18 -21.43 1.82
C GLN A 118 0.79 -21.67 1.22
N LEU A 119 0.19 -20.63 0.63
CA LEU A 119 -1.12 -20.76 0.00
C LEU A 119 -0.95 -21.57 -1.29
N GLN A 120 -1.57 -22.75 -1.33
CA GLN A 120 -1.45 -23.70 -2.44
C GLN A 120 -2.11 -23.19 -3.73
N PRO A 121 -1.69 -23.66 -4.91
CA PRO A 121 -2.31 -23.35 -6.18
C PRO A 121 -3.82 -23.52 -6.15
N SER A 122 -4.54 -22.57 -6.77
CA SER A 122 -6.01 -22.55 -6.85
C SER A 122 -6.78 -22.51 -5.52
N HIS A 123 -6.11 -22.59 -4.37
CA HIS A 123 -6.74 -22.54 -3.06
C HIS A 123 -7.08 -21.11 -2.66
N SER A 124 -8.12 -20.99 -1.84
CA SER A 124 -8.57 -19.72 -1.28
C SER A 124 -8.59 -19.81 0.24
N THR A 125 -8.15 -18.75 0.90
CA THR A 125 -8.22 -18.62 2.36
C THR A 125 -8.94 -17.34 2.74
N THR A 126 -9.51 -17.33 3.95
CA THR A 126 -10.20 -16.18 4.51
C THR A 126 -9.33 -15.53 5.57
N VAL A 127 -9.20 -14.21 5.49
CA VAL A 127 -8.46 -13.38 6.44
C VAL A 127 -9.43 -12.39 7.06
N ILE A 128 -9.53 -12.44 8.39
CA ILE A 128 -10.33 -11.50 9.17
C ILE A 128 -9.35 -10.64 9.98
N LEU A 129 -9.37 -9.33 9.78
CA LEU A 129 -8.57 -8.38 10.55
C LEU A 129 -9.48 -7.52 11.42
N ARG A 130 -9.09 -7.31 12.69
CA ARG A 130 -9.85 -6.51 13.65
C ARG A 130 -9.04 -5.31 14.10
N PHE A 131 -9.49 -4.12 13.72
CA PHE A 131 -8.88 -2.84 14.04
C PHE A 131 -9.60 -2.18 15.22
N SER A 132 -8.87 -1.52 16.10
CA SER A 132 -9.45 -0.66 17.15
C SER A 132 -9.47 0.77 16.65
N VAL A 133 -10.64 1.26 16.23
CA VAL A 133 -10.77 2.61 15.63
C VAL A 133 -11.47 3.58 16.58
N LYS A 134 -11.29 4.90 16.39
CA LYS A 134 -12.01 5.89 17.19
C LYS A 134 -13.53 5.80 16.92
N PRO A 135 -14.40 6.03 17.92
CA PRO A 135 -15.85 5.84 17.78
C PRO A 135 -16.51 6.79 16.77
N ASN A 136 -15.95 7.99 16.57
CA ASN A 136 -16.46 8.99 15.63
C ASN A 136 -16.32 8.58 14.16
N HIS A 137 -15.50 7.58 13.85
CA HIS A 137 -15.35 7.06 12.49
C HIS A 137 -16.45 6.06 12.08
N LYS A 138 -17.34 5.68 13.00
CA LYS A 138 -18.45 4.77 12.68
C LYS A 138 -19.39 5.44 11.67
N GLY A 139 -19.56 4.81 10.50
CA GLY A 139 -20.42 5.32 9.43
C GLY A 139 -19.70 6.13 8.35
N GLU A 140 -18.40 6.40 8.54
CA GLU A 140 -17.56 6.92 7.46
C GLU A 140 -17.27 5.84 6.40
N ARG A 141 -16.70 6.26 5.26
CA ARG A 141 -16.28 5.38 4.14
C ARG A 141 -14.77 5.18 4.14
N PRO A 142 -14.23 4.27 4.98
CA PRO A 142 -12.80 4.04 5.05
C PRO A 142 -12.25 3.41 3.79
N LYS A 143 -10.92 3.42 3.68
CA LYS A 143 -10.17 2.66 2.69
C LYS A 143 -9.21 1.72 3.39
N ILE A 144 -9.11 0.48 2.93
CA ILE A 144 -8.04 -0.44 3.34
C ILE A 144 -6.94 -0.43 2.29
N TYR A 145 -5.70 -0.26 2.73
CA TYR A 145 -4.50 -0.27 1.92
C TYR A 145 -3.64 -1.49 2.22
N PHE A 146 -2.89 -1.95 1.23
CA PHE A 146 -2.16 -3.19 1.29
C PHE A 146 -0.66 -3.00 1.03
N ASP A 147 0.15 -3.92 1.54
CA ASP A 147 1.58 -3.88 1.34
C ASP A 147 1.95 -4.14 -0.13
N GLN A 148 2.85 -3.32 -0.66
CA GLN A 148 3.27 -3.34 -2.07
C GLN A 148 3.94 -4.65 -2.49
N ASN A 149 4.52 -5.42 -1.56
CA ASN A 149 5.15 -6.69 -1.87
C ASN A 149 4.14 -7.75 -2.32
N LEU A 150 2.86 -7.61 -1.96
CA LEU A 150 1.78 -8.49 -2.40
C LEU A 150 1.49 -8.36 -3.91
N TYR A 151 1.94 -7.27 -4.54
CA TYR A 151 1.74 -6.99 -5.96
C TYR A 151 2.98 -6.36 -6.59
N ALA A 152 4.17 -6.80 -6.15
CA ALA A 152 5.47 -6.25 -6.58
C ALA A 152 5.65 -6.15 -8.11
N PRO A 153 5.22 -7.11 -8.94
CA PRO A 153 5.32 -6.97 -10.40
C PRO A 153 4.55 -5.76 -10.96
N LEU A 154 3.37 -5.45 -10.39
CA LEU A 154 2.59 -4.28 -10.76
C LEU A 154 3.29 -2.99 -10.31
N VAL A 155 3.84 -2.99 -9.09
CA VAL A 155 4.60 -1.84 -8.56
C VAL A 155 5.81 -1.55 -9.45
N LEU A 156 6.59 -2.55 -9.81
CA LEU A 156 7.76 -2.38 -10.67
C LEU A 156 7.39 -1.86 -12.06
N LYS A 157 6.29 -2.36 -12.64
CA LYS A 157 5.78 -1.90 -13.95
C LYS A 157 5.41 -0.42 -13.92
N GLU A 158 4.73 0.04 -12.88
CA GLU A 158 4.34 1.44 -12.74
C GLU A 158 5.51 2.33 -12.32
N TYR A 159 6.43 1.81 -11.51
CA TYR A 159 7.65 2.52 -11.11
C TYR A 159 8.52 2.90 -12.32
N LYS A 160 8.65 2.00 -13.30
CA LYS A 160 9.33 2.28 -14.58
C LYS A 160 8.69 3.43 -15.38
N LYS A 161 7.43 3.76 -15.10
CA LYS A 161 6.72 4.92 -15.68
C LYS A 161 6.80 6.18 -14.81
N GLY A 162 7.60 6.13 -13.75
CA GLY A 162 7.71 7.22 -12.77
C GLY A 162 6.56 7.29 -11.76
N ILE A 163 5.84 6.19 -11.53
CA ILE A 163 4.65 6.14 -10.66
C ILE A 163 4.90 5.27 -9.43
N ARG A 164 4.73 5.84 -8.23
CA ARG A 164 4.66 5.11 -6.96
C ARG A 164 3.24 4.59 -6.79
N TYR A 165 3.09 3.29 -7.02
CA TYR A 165 1.79 2.63 -7.15
C TYR A 165 1.31 1.99 -5.85
N GLY A 166 0.07 2.27 -5.45
CA GLY A 166 -0.61 1.63 -4.33
C GLY A 166 -1.94 1.02 -4.75
N ILE A 167 -2.40 0.02 -4.00
CA ILE A 167 -3.75 -0.52 -4.12
C ILE A 167 -4.51 -0.23 -2.82
N GLY A 168 -5.75 0.24 -2.96
CA GLY A 168 -6.68 0.36 -1.85
C GLY A 168 -8.07 -0.15 -2.22
N VAL A 169 -8.86 -0.52 -1.22
CA VAL A 169 -10.27 -0.88 -1.37
C VAL A 169 -11.12 0.04 -0.50
N GLN A 170 -12.13 0.67 -1.11
CA GLN A 170 -13.07 1.55 -0.43
C GLN A 170 -14.33 0.78 -0.02
N PHE A 171 -14.79 1.03 1.21
CA PHE A 171 -16.02 0.49 1.80
C PHE A 171 -17.20 1.45 1.63
#